data_AF-A0A957SW86-F1
#
_entry.id   AF-A0A957SW86-F1
#
_cell.length_a   1.000
_cell.length_b   1.000
_cell.length_c   1.000
_cell.angle_alpha   90.00
_cell.angle_beta   90.00
_cell.angle_gamma   90.00
#
_symmetry.space_group_name_H-M   'P 1'
#
loop_
_entity.id
_entity.type
_entity.pdbx_description
1 polymer ?
#
loop_
_entity_poly.entity_id
_entity_poly.type
_entity_poly.pdbx_seq_one_letter_code
_entity_poly.pdbx_strand_id
1 'polypeptide(L)'
;MTNKNQPKKTTNVLYSTPISPHSKALYEAGKTILMDSLETGREFCKSMISISTGAIPIYLGILTFILPEKYQLGYAAGGLIAIPAIGFLITSLIFVIGYLPISGEISLDDVDEIDRERIRIIRHRSKFIWIGFVLFILSTLGAITAIIVNIGVR
;
A
#
# COMPACT_ATOMS: atom_id res chain seq x y z
N MET A 1 13.60 -9.54 66.13
CA MET A 1 12.91 -8.22 66.26
C MET A 1 13.50 -7.35 65.16
N THR A 2 12.81 -6.89 64.12
CA THR A 2 11.46 -6.30 64.06
C THR A 2 10.90 -6.48 62.65
N ASN A 3 9.62 -6.85 62.62
CA ASN A 3 8.74 -7.08 61.48
C ASN A 3 8.49 -5.78 60.68
N LYS A 4 8.66 -5.81 59.35
CA LYS A 4 8.25 -4.73 58.44
C LYS A 4 7.01 -5.18 57.66
N ASN A 5 5.85 -4.85 58.21
CA ASN A 5 4.54 -4.91 57.56
C ASN A 5 4.56 -4.03 56.29
N GLN A 6 4.55 -4.65 55.12
CA GLN A 6 4.22 -3.95 53.87
C GLN A 6 2.71 -3.76 53.74
N PRO A 7 2.24 -2.57 53.30
CA PRO A 7 0.83 -2.30 53.12
C PRO A 7 0.24 -3.20 52.02
N LYS A 8 -0.76 -3.98 52.40
CA LYS A 8 -1.56 -4.87 51.54
C LYS A 8 -2.22 -4.01 50.45
N LYS A 9 -1.75 -4.12 49.21
CA LYS A 9 -2.28 -3.39 48.05
C LYS A 9 -3.69 -3.91 47.77
N THR A 10 -4.72 -3.16 48.14
CA THR A 10 -6.13 -3.50 47.91
C THR A 10 -6.38 -3.46 46.40
N THR A 11 -6.49 -4.63 45.77
CA THR A 11 -6.85 -4.77 44.36
C THR A 11 -8.31 -4.34 44.21
N ASN A 12 -8.54 -3.12 43.73
CA ASN A 12 -9.88 -2.67 43.32
C ASN A 12 -10.31 -3.54 42.14
N VAL A 13 -11.22 -4.47 42.41
CA VAL A 13 -11.85 -5.30 41.38
C VAL A 13 -12.81 -4.38 40.63
N LEU A 14 -12.38 -3.90 39.45
CA LEU A 14 -13.25 -3.18 38.52
C LEU A 14 -14.40 -4.12 38.13
N TYR A 15 -15.59 -3.85 38.66
CA TYR A 15 -16.81 -4.55 38.26
C TYR A 15 -17.00 -4.37 36.76
N SER A 16 -16.92 -5.46 35.99
CA SER A 16 -17.26 -5.42 34.57
C SER A 16 -18.76 -5.16 34.47
N THR A 17 -19.13 -3.98 33.99
CA THR A 17 -20.51 -3.74 33.57
C THR A 17 -20.85 -4.73 32.47
N PRO A 18 -21.98 -5.45 32.55
CA PRO A 18 -22.37 -6.39 31.52
C PRO A 18 -22.45 -5.66 30.18
N ILE A 19 -21.71 -6.16 29.19
CA ILE A 19 -21.70 -5.60 27.85
C ILE A 19 -23.11 -5.72 27.30
N SER A 20 -23.76 -4.58 27.05
CA SER A 20 -25.09 -4.59 26.43
C SER A 20 -25.00 -5.25 25.05
N PRO A 21 -26.04 -5.97 24.58
CA PRO A 21 -26.06 -6.53 23.23
C PRO A 21 -25.75 -5.49 22.15
N HIS A 22 -26.14 -4.23 22.36
CA HIS A 22 -25.87 -3.11 21.47
C HIS A 22 -24.37 -2.74 21.42
N SER A 23 -23.70 -2.63 22.58
CA SER A 23 -22.27 -2.31 22.66
C SER A 23 -21.40 -3.41 22.02
N LYS A 24 -21.80 -4.68 22.19
CA LYS A 24 -21.14 -5.82 21.55
C LYS A 24 -21.23 -5.74 20.02
N ALA A 25 -22.42 -5.45 19.49
CA ALA A 25 -22.64 -5.32 18.06
C ALA A 25 -21.82 -4.17 17.43
N LEU A 26 -21.74 -3.01 18.10
CA LEU A 26 -20.91 -1.89 17.63
C LEU A 26 -19.42 -2.23 17.61
N TYR A 27 -18.94 -2.94 18.63
CA TYR A 27 -17.56 -3.39 18.70
C TYR A 27 -17.22 -4.39 17.58
N GLU A 28 -18.08 -5.38 17.36
CA GLU A 28 -17.91 -6.35 16.28
C GLU A 28 -17.96 -5.69 14.90
N ALA A 29 -18.90 -4.75 14.67
CA ALA A 29 -18.95 -3.98 13.43
C ALA A 29 -17.68 -3.17 13.19
N GLY A 30 -17.18 -2.46 14.21
CA GLY A 30 -15.94 -1.70 14.12
C GLY A 30 -14.73 -2.59 13.82
N LYS A 31 -14.65 -3.75 14.46
CA LYS A 31 -13.59 -4.75 14.19
C LYS A 31 -13.63 -5.22 12.74
N THR A 32 -14.80 -5.58 12.23
CA THR A 32 -14.99 -6.04 10.84
C THR A 32 -14.57 -4.98 9.84
N ILE A 33 -15.09 -3.74 9.95
CA ILE A 33 -14.76 -2.64 9.03
C ILE A 33 -13.25 -2.41 8.95
N LEU A 34 -12.55 -2.50 10.09
CA LEU A 34 -11.10 -2.32 10.13
C LEU A 34 -10.33 -3.48 9.51
N MET A 35 -10.76 -4.73 9.74
CA MET A 35 -10.15 -5.90 9.10
C MET A 35 -10.36 -5.84 7.58
N ASP A 36 -11.57 -5.50 7.13
CA ASP A 36 -11.92 -5.33 5.72
C ASP A 36 -11.09 -4.23 5.06
N SER A 37 -10.81 -3.14 5.78
CA SER A 37 -9.97 -2.04 5.26
C SER A 37 -8.52 -2.50 5.02
N LEU A 38 -7.97 -3.31 5.92
CA LEU A 38 -6.63 -3.88 5.77
C LEU A 38 -6.56 -4.86 4.60
N GLU A 39 -7.56 -5.73 4.47
CA GLU A 39 -7.68 -6.68 3.37
C GLU A 39 -7.85 -5.97 2.03
N THR A 40 -8.75 -4.99 1.95
CA THR A 40 -8.99 -4.16 0.76
C THR A 40 -7.69 -3.48 0.31
N GLY A 41 -6.92 -2.90 1.23
CA GLY A 41 -5.62 -2.29 0.88
C GLY A 41 -4.61 -3.31 0.33
N ARG A 42 -4.62 -4.55 0.83
CA ARG A 42 -3.75 -5.62 0.34
C ARG A 42 -4.16 -6.07 -1.06
N GLU A 43 -5.45 -6.33 -1.28
CA GLU A 43 -5.97 -6.73 -2.59
C GLU A 43 -5.75 -5.61 -3.62
N PHE A 44 -5.90 -4.34 -3.24
CA PHE A 44 -5.56 -3.21 -4.11
C PHE A 44 -4.10 -3.24 -4.56
N CYS A 45 -3.15 -3.42 -3.63
CA CYS A 45 -1.73 -3.51 -3.98
C CYS A 45 -1.48 -4.69 -4.93
N LYS A 46 -2.06 -5.85 -4.65
CA LYS A 46 -1.94 -7.05 -5.49
C LYS A 46 -2.47 -6.84 -6.92
N SER A 47 -3.63 -6.21 -7.04
CA SER A 47 -4.18 -5.82 -8.35
C SER A 47 -3.25 -4.85 -9.07
N MET A 48 -2.73 -3.84 -8.38
CA MET A 48 -1.84 -2.84 -8.97
C MET A 48 -0.47 -3.38 -9.37
N ILE A 49 0.07 -4.39 -8.69
CA ILE A 49 1.28 -5.12 -9.13
C ILE A 49 1.02 -5.74 -10.51
N SER A 50 -0.12 -6.41 -10.67
CA SER A 50 -0.49 -7.08 -11.91
C SER A 50 -0.73 -6.07 -13.04
N ILE A 51 -1.46 -4.98 -12.76
CA ILE A 51 -1.72 -3.90 -13.72
C ILE A 51 -0.42 -3.22 -14.15
N SER A 52 0.43 -2.83 -13.20
CA SER A 52 1.69 -2.12 -13.49
C SER A 52 2.66 -2.99 -14.29
N THR A 53 2.76 -4.27 -13.94
CA THR A 53 3.62 -5.22 -14.67
C THR A 53 3.06 -5.51 -16.07
N GLY A 54 1.74 -5.66 -16.19
CA GLY A 54 1.07 -5.86 -17.48
C GLY A 54 1.13 -4.64 -18.40
N ALA A 55 1.21 -3.42 -17.85
CA ALA A 55 1.33 -2.19 -18.63
C ALA A 55 2.65 -2.12 -19.44
N ILE A 56 3.73 -2.77 -18.97
CA ILE A 56 5.04 -2.77 -19.64
C ILE A 56 4.97 -3.41 -21.03
N PRO A 57 4.57 -4.69 -21.21
CA PRO A 57 4.49 -5.30 -22.53
C PRO A 57 3.43 -4.63 -23.42
N ILE A 58 2.34 -4.13 -22.85
CA ILE A 58 1.33 -3.37 -23.61
C ILE A 58 1.95 -2.09 -24.19
N TYR A 59 2.65 -1.31 -23.36
CA TYR A 59 3.34 -0.10 -23.80
C TYR A 59 4.38 -0.40 -24.89
N LEU A 60 5.24 -1.40 -24.67
CA LEU A 60 6.26 -1.78 -25.65
C LEU A 60 5.64 -2.30 -26.95
N GLY A 61 4.55 -3.06 -26.90
CA GLY A 61 3.85 -3.55 -28.09
C GLY A 61 3.19 -2.43 -28.91
N ILE A 62 2.62 -1.42 -28.24
CA ILE A 62 2.11 -0.22 -28.93
C ILE A 62 3.26 0.55 -29.59
N LEU A 63 4.38 0.67 -28.87
CA LEU A 63 5.56 1.36 -29.35
C LEU A 63 6.14 0.70 -30.61
N THR A 64 6.22 -0.64 -30.68
CA THR A 64 6.73 -1.34 -31.88
C THR A 64 5.84 -1.14 -33.09
N PHE A 65 4.53 -0.92 -32.91
CA PHE A 65 3.61 -0.62 -34.01
C PHE A 65 3.76 0.81 -34.54
N ILE A 66 4.12 1.75 -33.67
CA ILE A 66 4.24 3.18 -34.00
C ILE A 66 5.61 3.52 -34.58
N LEU A 67 6.69 2.90 -34.07
CA LEU A 67 8.05 3.19 -34.53
C LEU A 67 8.30 2.62 -35.95
N PRO A 68 8.90 3.39 -36.87
CA PRO A 68 9.30 2.87 -38.16
C PRO A 68 10.38 1.79 -38.04
N GLU A 69 10.35 0.77 -38.91
CA GLU A 69 11.29 -0.38 -38.89
C GLU A 69 12.77 0.00 -38.92
N LYS A 70 13.08 1.20 -39.44
CA LYS A 70 14.46 1.72 -39.57
C LYS A 70 14.78 2.83 -38.57
N TYR A 71 14.03 2.95 -37.48
CA TYR A 71 14.29 3.98 -36.48
C TYR A 71 15.56 3.65 -35.68
N GLN A 72 16.66 4.33 -35.99
CA GLN A 72 17.86 4.27 -35.16
C GLN A 72 17.62 5.11 -33.91
N LEU A 73 17.39 4.45 -32.79
CA LEU A 73 17.25 5.10 -31.49
C LEU A 73 18.58 5.75 -31.11
N GLY A 74 18.68 7.06 -31.36
CA GLY A 74 19.71 7.87 -30.70
C GLY A 74 19.54 7.73 -29.17
N TYR A 75 20.65 7.74 -28.43
CA TYR A 75 20.64 7.52 -26.98
C TYR A 75 19.63 8.40 -26.22
N ALA A 76 19.43 9.65 -26.65
CA ALA A 76 18.46 10.57 -26.05
C ALA A 76 17.00 10.16 -26.30
N ALA A 77 16.66 9.76 -27.54
CA ALA A 77 15.31 9.31 -27.89
C ALA A 77 14.98 7.95 -27.27
N GLY A 78 15.95 7.04 -27.23
CA GLY A 78 15.79 5.74 -26.58
C GLY A 78 15.59 5.85 -25.07
N GLY A 79 16.29 6.78 -24.41
CA GLY A 79 16.07 7.08 -23.01
C GLY A 79 14.64 7.54 -22.74
N LEU A 80 14.14 8.51 -23.51
CA LEU A 80 12.80 9.08 -23.32
C LEU A 80 11.67 8.04 -23.49
N ILE A 81 11.88 7.10 -24.40
CA ILE A 81 10.97 5.97 -24.66
C ILE A 81 11.06 4.91 -23.55
N ALA A 82 12.22 4.71 -22.93
CA ALA A 82 12.35 3.74 -21.84
C ALA A 82 11.77 4.23 -20.50
N ILE A 83 11.70 5.56 -20.28
CA ILE A 83 11.25 6.16 -19.02
C ILE A 83 9.91 5.60 -18.52
N PRO A 84 8.83 5.51 -19.34
CA PRO A 84 7.55 5.01 -18.85
C PRO A 84 7.60 3.53 -18.43
N ALA A 85 8.32 2.68 -19.16
CA ALA A 85 8.49 1.28 -18.82
C ALA A 85 9.24 1.10 -17.48
N ILE A 86 10.31 1.88 -17.27
CA ILE A 86 11.04 1.93 -16.00
C ILE A 86 10.14 2.46 -14.88
N GLY A 87 9.32 3.49 -15.17
CA GLY A 87 8.36 4.05 -14.23
C GLY A 87 7.31 3.04 -13.75
N PHE A 88 6.74 2.25 -14.68
CA PHE A 88 5.83 1.15 -14.35
C PHE A 88 6.51 0.06 -13.51
N LEU A 89 7.77 -0.26 -13.81
CA LEU A 89 8.54 -1.22 -13.02
C LEU A 89 8.76 -0.74 -11.58
N ILE A 90 9.22 0.50 -11.39
CA ILE A 90 9.41 1.10 -10.05
C ILE A 90 8.07 1.15 -9.31
N THR A 91 7.00 1.53 -9.99
CA THR A 91 5.64 1.53 -9.43
C THR A 91 5.23 0.15 -8.93
N SER A 92 5.47 -0.91 -9.73
CA SER A 92 5.20 -2.29 -9.34
C SER A 92 5.97 -2.67 -8.07
N LEU A 93 7.26 -2.32 -7.98
CA LEU A 93 8.07 -2.56 -6.78
C LEU A 93 7.53 -1.85 -5.53
N ILE A 94 7.06 -0.61 -5.66
CA ILE A 94 6.44 0.14 -4.55
C ILE A 94 5.17 -0.58 -4.06
N PHE A 95 4.33 -1.07 -4.98
CA PHE A 95 3.15 -1.84 -4.60
C PHE A 95 3.50 -3.20 -3.99
N VAL A 96 4.58 -3.86 -4.41
CA VAL A 96 5.11 -5.07 -3.76
C VAL A 96 5.48 -4.76 -2.30
N ILE A 97 6.20 -3.67 -2.05
CA ILE A 97 6.55 -3.25 -0.68
C ILE A 97 5.29 -2.96 0.14
N GLY A 98 4.29 -2.28 -0.43
CA GLY A 98 3.01 -2.01 0.23
C GLY A 98 2.13 -3.24 0.48
N TYR A 99 2.31 -4.30 -0.32
CA TYR A 99 1.61 -5.57 -0.21
C TYR A 99 2.13 -6.44 0.95
N LEU A 100 3.43 -6.37 1.25
CA LEU A 100 4.06 -7.24 2.25
C LEU A 100 3.44 -7.06 3.65
N PRO A 101 3.28 -8.15 4.41
CA PRO A 101 2.85 -8.07 5.80
C PRO A 101 3.95 -7.44 6.65
N ILE A 102 3.56 -6.62 7.61
CA ILE A 102 4.47 -6.04 8.62
C ILE A 102 4.27 -6.85 9.89
N SER A 103 5.35 -7.47 10.39
CA SER A 103 5.35 -8.12 11.68
C SER A 103 5.58 -7.09 12.78
N GLY A 104 4.78 -7.15 13.84
CA GLY A 104 4.96 -6.37 15.06
C GLY A 104 4.67 -7.25 16.27
N GLU A 105 5.43 -7.06 17.34
CA GLU A 105 5.11 -7.64 18.65
C GLU A 105 4.02 -6.78 19.27
N ILE A 106 2.88 -7.37 19.62
CA ILE A 106 1.72 -6.66 20.19
C ILE A 106 1.37 -7.33 21.51
N SER A 107 1.37 -6.57 22.59
CA SER A 107 0.79 -7.03 23.86
C SER A 107 -0.72 -7.18 23.71
N LEU A 108 -1.24 -8.38 24.02
CA LEU A 108 -2.69 -8.64 23.96
C LEU A 108 -3.45 -8.07 25.16
N ASP A 109 -2.73 -7.65 26.21
CA ASP A 109 -3.31 -7.15 27.45
C ASP A 109 -3.56 -5.63 27.44
N ASP A 110 -3.02 -4.91 26.46
CA ASP A 110 -3.21 -3.46 26.28
C ASP A 110 -4.00 -3.15 24.99
N VAL A 111 -5.27 -2.77 25.16
CA VAL A 111 -6.16 -2.40 24.05
C VAL A 111 -5.63 -1.17 23.29
N ASP A 112 -5.03 -0.20 23.99
CA ASP A 112 -4.52 1.01 23.36
C ASP A 112 -3.28 0.70 22.51
N GLU A 113 -2.48 -0.30 22.89
CA GLU A 113 -1.33 -0.76 22.10
C GLU A 113 -1.78 -1.39 20.77
N ILE A 114 -2.79 -2.25 20.82
CA ILE A 114 -3.39 -2.89 19.64
C ILE A 114 -3.89 -1.82 18.65
N ASP A 115 -4.58 -0.79 19.14
CA ASP A 115 -5.10 0.28 18.29
C ASP A 115 -3.99 1.16 17.70
N ARG A 116 -2.95 1.47 18.46
CA ARG A 116 -1.78 2.22 17.96
C ARG A 116 -1.06 1.48 16.85
N GLU A 117 -0.73 0.20 17.05
CA GLU A 117 -0.04 -0.61 16.04
C GLU A 117 -0.92 -0.83 14.80
N ARG A 118 -2.23 -1.00 14.98
CA ARG A 118 -3.19 -1.05 13.87
C ARG A 118 -3.16 0.23 13.03
N ILE A 119 -3.29 1.41 13.65
CA ILE A 119 -3.26 2.70 12.94
C ILE A 119 -1.92 2.88 12.23
N ARG A 120 -0.82 2.45 12.85
CA ARG A 120 0.52 2.49 12.26
C ARG A 120 0.59 1.67 10.97
N ILE A 121 0.10 0.44 10.99
CA ILE A 121 0.06 -0.46 9.81
C ILE A 121 -0.79 0.17 8.69
N ILE A 122 -1.99 0.66 9.01
CA ILE A 122 -2.88 1.30 8.03
C ILE A 122 -2.19 2.49 7.38
N ARG A 123 -1.66 3.43 8.19
CA ARG A 123 -0.99 4.64 7.67
C ARG A 123 0.23 4.31 6.83
N HIS A 124 1.02 3.31 7.23
CA HIS A 124 2.19 2.89 6.48
C HIS A 124 1.80 2.35 5.10
N ARG A 125 0.79 1.47 5.03
CA ARG A 125 0.28 0.93 3.76
C ARG A 125 -0.34 2.03 2.89
N SER A 126 -1.14 2.92 3.46
CA SER A 126 -1.73 4.05 2.72
C SER A 126 -0.67 4.94 2.08
N LYS A 127 0.47 5.18 2.73
CA LYS A 127 1.58 5.95 2.15
C LYS A 127 2.12 5.27 0.89
N PHE A 128 2.39 3.97 0.92
CA PHE A 128 2.89 3.26 -0.26
C PHE A 128 1.86 3.19 -1.39
N ILE A 129 0.58 2.97 -1.06
CA ILE A 129 -0.51 3.01 -2.03
C ILE A 129 -0.52 4.36 -2.73
N TRP A 130 -0.44 5.45 -1.98
CA TRP A 130 -0.52 6.80 -2.53
C TRP A 130 0.71 7.15 -3.38
N ILE A 131 1.92 6.84 -2.90
CA ILE A 131 3.17 7.05 -3.64
C ILE A 131 3.17 6.23 -4.94
N GLY A 132 2.82 4.94 -4.85
CA GLY A 132 2.75 4.05 -6.01
C GLY A 132 1.70 4.53 -7.02
N PHE A 133 0.54 4.96 -6.55
CA PHE A 133 -0.53 5.46 -7.42
C PHE A 133 -0.15 6.75 -8.15
N VAL A 134 0.50 7.71 -7.47
CA VAL A 134 1.01 8.92 -8.12
C VAL A 134 2.07 8.58 -9.17
N LEU A 135 3.01 7.69 -8.84
CA LEU A 135 4.04 7.28 -9.80
C LEU A 135 3.46 6.53 -11.01
N PHE A 136 2.41 5.72 -10.79
CA PHE A 136 1.66 5.04 -11.84
C PHE A 136 1.04 6.04 -12.82
N ILE A 137 0.38 7.09 -12.29
CA ILE A 137 -0.24 8.14 -13.10
C ILE A 137 0.82 8.88 -13.91
N LEU A 138 1.93 9.29 -13.27
CA LEU A 138 3.02 9.98 -13.96
C LEU A 138 3.64 9.12 -15.07
N SER A 139 3.83 7.82 -14.82
CA SER A 139 4.34 6.86 -15.81
C SER A 139 3.37 6.69 -16.99
N THR A 140 2.06 6.65 -16.70
CA THR A 140 1.01 6.56 -17.71
C THR A 140 0.96 7.81 -18.59
N LEU A 141 1.00 9.00 -17.98
CA LEU A 141 1.06 10.26 -18.70
C LEU A 141 2.34 10.34 -19.55
N GLY A 142 3.49 9.94 -18.98
CA GLY A 142 4.75 9.86 -19.71
C GLY A 142 4.67 8.92 -20.92
N ALA A 143 4.02 7.76 -20.79
CA ALA A 143 3.80 6.84 -21.90
C ALA A 143 2.96 7.49 -23.02
N ILE A 144 1.85 8.15 -22.66
CA ILE A 144 0.98 8.84 -23.60
C ILE A 144 1.74 9.97 -24.31
N THR A 145 2.47 10.81 -23.56
CA THR A 145 3.27 11.90 -24.14
C THR A 145 4.35 11.35 -25.08
N ALA A 146 5.07 10.30 -24.69
CA ALA A 146 6.07 9.67 -25.54
C ALA A 146 5.45 9.16 -26.85
N ILE A 147 4.25 8.58 -26.80
CA ILE A 147 3.53 8.13 -27.99
C ILE A 147 3.13 9.32 -28.88
N ILE A 148 2.52 10.37 -28.31
CA ILE A 148 2.06 11.54 -29.07
C ILE A 148 3.23 12.25 -29.76
N VAL A 149 4.34 12.45 -29.04
CA VAL A 149 5.55 13.10 -29.61
C VAL A 149 6.10 12.29 -30.77
N ASN A 150 6.17 10.97 -30.66
CA ASN A 150 6.66 10.12 -31.75
C ASN A 150 5.71 10.10 -32.96
N ILE A 151 4.40 10.20 -32.75
CA ILE A 151 3.42 10.31 -33.85
C ILE A 151 3.57 11.67 -34.56
N GLY A 152 3.72 12.77 -33.82
CA GLY A 152 3.79 14.12 -34.40
C GLY A 152 5.11 14.46 -35.09
N VAL A 153 6.16 13.66 -34.90
CA VAL A 153 7.45 13.80 -35.60
C VAL A 153 7.45 13.12 -36.98
N ARG A 154 6.44 12.29 -37.29
CA ARG A 154 6.21 11.76 -38.64
C ARG A 154 5.54 12.79 -39.54
#